data_AF-X0TNG5-F1
#
_entry.id   AF-X0TNG5-F1
#
_cell.length_a   1.000
_cell.length_b   1.000
_cell.length_c   1.000
_cell.angle_alpha   90.00
_cell.angle_beta   90.00
_cell.angle_gamma   90.00
#
_symmetry.space_group_name_H-M   'P 1'
#
loop_
_entity.id
_entity.type
_entity.pdbx_description
1 polymer ?
#
loop_
_entity_poly.entity_id
_entity_poly.type
_entity_poly.pdbx_seq_one_letter_code
_entity_poly.pdbx_strand_id
1 'polypeptide(L)'
;THFLDGTVGQPGLSFENEPTTGFYRSGTGEIGVSVLGVDKALFNVDGLNVIGNLTNNGLAYIAGVEPAETVLEVKGAAGQTGNLQEWEDSDDNVLSYIDETGAFHLTDEPPPLLPSGTVMMFVQDAAPPGWTGLSNLDNYMVRVVTASGATGGDSAGTDSPILNDTVPSHTHTGGTATGGGHGHNYKLYDGQADSGAEVPSTAYFAYKDSEPNINMHGSSNANNANMIPSGADSNHTHTLAVDANDPAANWEPKHVNVITASKD
;
A
#
# COMPACT_ATOMS: atom_id res chain seq x y z
N THR A 1 3.89 -75.08 47.06
CA THR A 1 3.41 -75.63 45.77
C THR A 1 3.67 -74.58 44.70
N HIS A 2 4.02 -74.99 43.48
CA HIS A 2 4.11 -74.10 42.32
C HIS A 2 2.92 -74.39 41.39
N PHE A 3 2.49 -73.39 40.63
CA PHE A 3 1.51 -73.59 39.55
C PHE A 3 2.22 -74.15 38.31
N LEU A 4 1.46 -74.78 37.41
CA LEU A 4 1.97 -75.14 36.09
C LEU A 4 2.22 -73.86 35.29
N ASP A 5 3.18 -73.87 34.36
CA ASP A 5 3.48 -72.70 33.53
C ASP A 5 2.25 -72.29 32.68
N GLY A 6 1.51 -73.27 32.15
CA GLY A 6 0.32 -73.02 31.32
C GLY A 6 0.62 -72.45 29.93
N THR A 7 -0.42 -72.08 29.22
CA THR A 7 -0.40 -71.44 27.89
C THR A 7 -1.51 -70.39 27.82
N VAL A 8 -1.51 -69.54 26.78
CA VAL A 8 -2.61 -68.58 26.55
C VAL A 8 -4.00 -69.24 26.48
N GLY A 9 -4.10 -70.44 25.90
CA GLY A 9 -5.36 -71.20 25.79
C GLY A 9 -5.69 -72.06 27.01
N GLN A 10 -4.73 -72.29 27.90
CA GLN A 10 -4.89 -73.04 29.13
C GLN A 10 -3.94 -72.50 30.20
N PRO A 11 -4.31 -71.42 30.91
CA PRO A 11 -3.45 -70.79 31.89
C PRO A 11 -3.14 -71.70 33.08
N GLY A 12 -1.98 -71.48 33.69
CA GLY A 12 -1.55 -72.22 34.88
C GLY A 12 -2.41 -71.95 36.11
N LEU A 13 -2.97 -70.74 36.17
CA LEU A 13 -4.01 -70.33 37.11
C LEU A 13 -5.22 -69.84 36.31
N SER A 14 -6.31 -70.59 36.29
CA SER A 14 -7.52 -70.26 35.55
C SER A 14 -8.77 -70.33 36.41
N PHE A 15 -9.89 -69.80 35.91
CA PHE A 15 -11.21 -69.96 36.52
C PHE A 15 -11.82 -71.30 36.09
N GLU A 16 -12.56 -71.96 36.98
CA GLU A 16 -13.17 -73.27 36.69
C GLU A 16 -14.21 -73.18 35.55
N ASN A 17 -15.04 -72.15 35.57
CA ASN A 17 -16.05 -71.91 34.53
C ASN A 17 -15.52 -71.15 33.32
N GLU A 18 -14.27 -70.67 33.35
CA GLU A 18 -13.63 -69.99 32.22
C GLU A 18 -12.15 -70.39 32.16
N PRO A 19 -11.85 -71.63 31.75
CA PRO A 19 -10.52 -72.22 31.85
C PRO A 19 -9.49 -71.59 30.90
N THR A 20 -9.93 -70.65 30.05
CA THR A 20 -9.08 -69.92 29.11
C THR A 20 -8.74 -68.51 29.58
N THR A 21 -9.30 -68.07 30.72
CA THR A 21 -9.01 -66.79 31.36
C THR A 21 -8.17 -67.02 32.61
N GLY A 22 -7.03 -66.32 32.73
CA GLY A 22 -6.12 -66.56 33.84
C GLY A 22 -4.71 -65.99 33.66
N PHE A 23 -3.80 -66.48 34.50
CA PHE A 23 -2.37 -66.16 34.46
C PHE A 23 -1.56 -67.37 34.01
N TYR A 24 -0.56 -67.13 33.18
CA TYR A 24 0.36 -68.15 32.70
C TYR A 24 1.76 -67.57 32.52
N ARG A 25 2.76 -68.44 32.38
CA ARG A 25 4.13 -68.05 32.09
C ARG A 25 4.36 -68.14 30.58
N SER A 26 4.48 -67.01 29.90
CA SER A 26 4.77 -66.92 28.46
C SER A 26 6.23 -67.23 28.10
N GLY A 27 7.14 -67.06 29.08
CA GLY A 27 8.57 -67.17 28.89
C GLY A 27 9.34 -67.08 30.22
N THR A 28 10.66 -66.93 30.15
CA THR A 28 11.47 -66.76 31.37
C THR A 28 11.40 -65.31 31.84
N GLY A 29 11.02 -65.11 33.11
CA GLY A 29 10.87 -63.76 33.68
C GLY A 29 9.59 -63.05 33.26
N GLU A 30 8.62 -63.78 32.70
CA GLU A 30 7.40 -63.20 32.15
C GLU A 30 6.14 -63.81 32.76
N ILE A 31 5.10 -63.00 32.89
CA ILE A 31 3.75 -63.40 33.27
C ILE A 31 2.77 -62.83 32.25
N GLY A 32 2.02 -63.69 31.59
CA GLY A 32 0.93 -63.35 30.69
C GLY A 32 -0.43 -63.41 31.38
N VAL A 33 -1.34 -62.52 30.97
CA VAL A 33 -2.76 -62.55 31.31
C VAL A 33 -3.55 -62.89 30.06
N SER A 34 -4.26 -64.01 30.10
CA SER A 34 -5.20 -64.39 29.05
C SER A 34 -6.64 -64.09 29.47
N VAL A 35 -7.45 -63.67 28.52
CA VAL A 35 -8.90 -63.56 28.67
C VAL A 35 -9.54 -64.21 27.45
N LEU A 36 -10.41 -65.19 27.67
CA LEU A 36 -11.06 -65.98 26.62
C LEU A 36 -10.04 -66.60 25.64
N GLY A 37 -8.88 -67.01 26.14
CA GLY A 37 -7.81 -67.62 25.32
C GLY A 37 -7.01 -66.64 24.46
N VAL A 38 -7.09 -65.34 24.74
CA VAL A 38 -6.34 -64.28 24.04
C VAL A 38 -5.49 -63.49 25.02
N ASP A 39 -4.25 -63.19 24.65
CA ASP A 39 -3.38 -62.34 25.46
C ASP A 39 -3.91 -60.91 25.57
N LYS A 40 -3.87 -60.35 26.78
CA LYS A 40 -4.30 -58.98 27.07
C LYS A 40 -3.23 -58.13 27.76
N ALA A 41 -2.37 -58.76 28.53
CA ALA A 41 -1.25 -58.10 29.18
C ALA A 41 -0.08 -59.06 29.34
N LEU A 42 1.14 -58.53 29.19
CA LEU A 42 2.38 -59.23 29.47
C LEU A 42 3.20 -58.38 30.43
N PHE A 43 3.55 -58.95 31.57
CA PHE A 43 4.52 -58.39 32.51
C PHE A 43 5.87 -59.08 32.26
N ASN A 44 6.91 -58.30 32.01
CA ASN A 44 8.27 -58.79 31.83
C ASN A 44 9.27 -57.92 32.62
N VAL A 45 10.56 -58.18 32.42
CA VAL A 45 11.64 -57.44 33.11
C VAL A 45 11.71 -55.97 32.70
N ASP A 46 11.21 -55.62 31.52
CA ASP A 46 11.22 -54.27 30.97
C ASP A 46 9.94 -53.47 31.32
N GLY A 47 8.84 -54.15 31.70
CA GLY A 47 7.63 -53.51 32.18
C GLY A 47 6.33 -54.25 31.83
N LEU A 48 5.29 -53.48 31.51
CA LEU A 48 3.95 -53.98 31.13
C LEU A 48 3.67 -53.66 29.65
N ASN A 49 3.36 -54.69 28.87
CA ASN A 49 2.81 -54.56 27.53
C ASN A 49 1.30 -54.85 27.57
N VAL A 50 0.47 -53.87 27.23
CA VAL A 50 -1.00 -54.01 27.13
C VAL A 50 -1.38 -54.24 25.67
N ILE A 51 -2.13 -55.32 25.40
CA ILE A 51 -2.59 -55.65 24.05
C ILE A 51 -3.99 -55.10 23.85
N GLY A 52 -4.08 -53.96 23.17
CA GLY A 52 -5.30 -53.21 22.92
C GLY A 52 -5.29 -51.85 23.62
N ASN A 53 -6.48 -51.36 23.97
CA ASN A 53 -6.65 -50.05 24.58
C ASN A 53 -6.34 -50.08 26.09
N LEU A 54 -5.67 -49.03 26.58
CA LEU A 54 -5.60 -48.72 28.01
C LEU A 54 -6.65 -47.66 28.34
N THR A 55 -7.61 -48.00 29.19
CA THR A 55 -8.59 -47.05 29.73
C THR A 55 -8.24 -46.71 31.17
N ASN A 56 -8.02 -45.43 31.47
CA ASN A 56 -7.76 -44.95 32.82
C ASN A 56 -8.91 -44.04 33.30
N ASN A 57 -9.56 -44.39 34.41
CA ASN A 57 -10.64 -43.59 35.01
C ASN A 57 -10.13 -42.48 35.94
N GLY A 58 -8.81 -42.27 36.01
CA GLY A 58 -8.16 -41.26 36.82
C GLY A 58 -7.00 -40.57 36.09
N LEU A 59 -6.08 -39.98 36.85
CA LEU A 59 -4.90 -39.33 36.28
C LEU A 59 -3.95 -40.37 35.70
N ALA A 60 -3.50 -40.17 34.46
CA ALA A 60 -2.36 -40.88 33.90
C ALA A 60 -1.09 -40.11 34.26
N TYR A 61 -0.25 -40.67 35.13
CA TYR A 61 1.06 -40.12 35.44
C TYR A 61 2.11 -40.85 34.63
N ILE A 62 2.68 -40.17 33.63
CA ILE A 62 3.73 -40.69 32.75
C ILE A 62 4.98 -39.86 32.99
N ALA A 63 6.03 -40.48 33.49
CA ALA A 63 7.27 -39.80 33.84
C ALA A 63 8.47 -40.71 33.55
N GLY A 64 9.53 -40.11 32.98
CA GLY A 64 10.84 -40.75 32.93
C GLY A 64 11.48 -40.75 34.31
N VAL A 65 12.30 -41.75 34.58
CA VAL A 65 13.09 -41.88 35.81
C VAL A 65 14.54 -41.46 35.60
N GLU A 66 14.98 -41.32 34.34
CA GLU A 66 16.33 -40.86 33.97
C GLU A 66 16.31 -39.61 33.08
N PRO A 67 17.36 -38.75 33.09
CA PRO A 67 17.35 -37.45 32.40
C PRO A 67 17.28 -37.50 30.86
N ALA A 68 17.52 -38.67 30.25
CA ALA A 68 17.61 -38.84 28.80
C ALA A 68 16.49 -39.72 28.24
N GLU A 69 15.43 -39.96 29.00
CA GLU A 69 14.30 -40.80 28.58
C GLU A 69 13.26 -40.01 27.78
N THR A 70 12.80 -40.62 26.69
CA THR A 70 11.56 -40.21 26.04
C THR A 70 10.40 -40.66 26.93
N VAL A 71 9.71 -39.70 27.55
CA VAL A 71 8.61 -39.99 28.49
C VAL A 71 7.38 -40.56 27.78
N LEU A 72 7.06 -40.03 26.60
CA LEU A 72 5.96 -40.48 25.77
C LEU A 72 6.39 -40.46 24.31
N GLU A 73 6.24 -41.60 23.65
CA GLU A 73 6.42 -41.73 22.21
C GLU A 73 5.09 -42.12 21.58
N VAL A 74 4.62 -41.30 20.63
CA VAL A 74 3.39 -41.56 19.87
C VAL A 74 3.78 -41.75 18.41
N LYS A 75 3.50 -42.95 17.87
CA LYS A 75 3.86 -43.33 16.50
C LYS A 75 2.62 -43.81 15.75
N GLY A 76 2.36 -43.19 14.60
CA GLY A 76 1.36 -43.64 13.66
C GLY A 76 1.77 -44.94 12.96
N ALA A 77 0.79 -45.67 12.43
CA ALA A 77 1.07 -46.78 11.53
C ALA A 77 1.62 -46.26 10.18
N ALA A 78 2.25 -47.14 9.38
CA ALA A 78 2.63 -46.78 8.02
C ALA A 78 1.37 -46.36 7.22
N GLY A 79 1.37 -45.13 6.72
CA GLY A 79 0.20 -44.55 6.04
C GLY A 79 -0.88 -44.03 6.99
N GLN A 80 -0.53 -43.63 8.21
CA GLN A 80 -1.43 -42.93 9.14
C GLN A 80 -2.14 -41.76 8.43
N THR A 81 -3.47 -41.70 8.57
CA THR A 81 -4.32 -40.62 8.00
C THR A 81 -5.13 -39.87 9.04
N GLY A 82 -5.15 -40.35 10.29
CA GLY A 82 -5.78 -39.67 11.42
C GLY A 82 -4.74 -39.05 12.34
N ASN A 83 -5.20 -38.17 13.22
CA ASN A 83 -4.38 -37.51 14.22
C ASN A 83 -3.58 -38.53 15.06
N LEU A 84 -2.34 -38.17 15.39
CA LEU A 84 -1.51 -38.96 16.30
C LEU A 84 -1.98 -38.81 17.75
N GLN A 85 -2.47 -37.63 18.11
CA GLN A 85 -2.98 -37.34 19.44
C GLN A 85 -4.10 -36.31 19.37
N GLU A 86 -5.14 -36.49 20.17
CA GLU A 86 -6.26 -35.57 20.29
C GLU A 86 -6.48 -35.22 21.77
N TRP A 87 -6.84 -33.97 22.03
CA TRP A 87 -7.35 -33.52 23.32
C TRP A 87 -8.79 -33.12 23.10
N GLU A 88 -9.69 -33.92 23.66
CA GLU A 88 -11.13 -33.76 23.49
C GLU A 88 -11.80 -33.25 24.76
N ASP A 89 -12.98 -32.66 24.61
CA ASP A 89 -13.89 -32.41 25.73
C ASP A 89 -14.70 -33.68 26.08
N SER A 90 -15.66 -33.56 27.00
CA SER A 90 -16.51 -34.68 27.41
C SER A 90 -17.60 -35.06 26.40
N ASP A 91 -17.72 -34.31 25.31
CA ASP A 91 -18.68 -34.52 24.22
C ASP A 91 -17.97 -34.98 22.92
N ASP A 92 -16.72 -35.45 23.03
CA ASP A 92 -15.85 -35.92 21.94
C ASP A 92 -15.50 -34.83 20.89
N ASN A 93 -15.52 -33.54 21.28
CA ASN A 93 -15.02 -32.48 20.40
C ASN A 93 -13.51 -32.30 20.56
N VAL A 94 -12.76 -32.33 19.46
CA VAL A 94 -11.31 -32.06 19.45
C VAL A 94 -11.03 -30.57 19.71
N LEU A 95 -10.35 -30.26 20.82
CA LEU A 95 -9.93 -28.92 21.23
C LEU A 95 -8.52 -28.56 20.75
N SER A 96 -7.67 -29.57 20.63
CA SER A 96 -6.35 -29.48 20.01
C SER A 96 -5.91 -30.87 19.58
N TYR A 97 -4.97 -30.94 18.65
CA TYR A 97 -4.49 -32.22 18.17
C TYR A 97 -3.06 -32.13 17.65
N ILE A 98 -2.40 -33.29 17.56
CA ILE A 98 -1.21 -33.50 16.77
C ILE A 98 -1.65 -34.28 15.52
N ASP A 99 -1.46 -33.70 14.35
CA ASP A 99 -1.86 -34.32 13.08
C ASP A 99 -1.01 -35.55 12.72
N GLU A 100 -1.33 -36.22 11.62
CA GLU A 100 -0.62 -37.40 11.15
C GLU A 100 0.87 -37.16 10.83
N THR A 101 1.25 -35.90 10.62
CA THR A 101 2.63 -35.48 10.33
C THR A 101 3.42 -35.11 11.58
N GLY A 102 2.75 -34.98 12.73
CA GLY A 102 3.35 -34.56 14.00
C GLY A 102 3.24 -33.06 14.28
N ALA A 103 2.46 -32.30 13.49
CA ALA A 103 2.26 -30.88 13.75
C ALA A 103 1.17 -30.67 14.81
N PHE A 104 1.40 -29.75 15.75
CA PHE A 104 0.43 -29.39 16.79
C PHE A 104 -0.51 -28.28 16.29
N HIS A 105 -1.82 -28.51 16.43
CA HIS A 105 -2.89 -27.62 16.01
C HIS A 105 -3.78 -27.26 17.20
N LEU A 106 -4.15 -25.98 17.29
CA LEU A 106 -5.20 -25.48 18.18
C LEU A 106 -6.48 -25.32 17.34
N THR A 107 -7.62 -25.84 17.78
CA THR A 107 -8.85 -25.81 16.96
C THR A 107 -9.61 -24.47 17.02
N ASP A 108 -9.26 -23.61 17.97
CA ASP A 108 -9.82 -22.26 18.09
C ASP A 108 -8.80 -21.26 17.47
N GLU A 109 -8.97 -20.92 16.20
CA GLU A 109 -8.25 -19.77 15.64
C GLU A 109 -8.86 -18.51 16.28
N PRO A 110 -8.09 -17.68 17.00
CA PRO A 110 -8.62 -16.43 17.53
C PRO A 110 -9.17 -15.63 16.34
N PRO A 111 -10.29 -14.89 16.49
CA PRO A 111 -10.90 -14.19 15.37
C PRO A 111 -9.82 -13.39 14.61
N PRO A 112 -9.85 -13.41 13.26
CA PRO A 112 -8.74 -12.89 12.48
C PRO A 112 -8.47 -11.45 12.90
N LEU A 113 -7.20 -11.17 13.24
CA LEU A 113 -6.77 -9.85 13.74
C LEU A 113 -7.20 -8.69 12.83
N LEU A 114 -7.46 -8.98 11.55
CA LEU A 114 -8.08 -8.10 10.57
C LEU A 114 -9.21 -8.88 9.86
N PRO A 115 -10.45 -8.35 9.82
CA PRO A 115 -11.54 -8.98 9.08
C PRO A 115 -11.21 -9.16 7.59
N SER A 116 -11.71 -10.23 6.97
CA SER A 116 -11.66 -10.39 5.50
C SER A 116 -12.27 -9.16 4.81
N GLY A 117 -11.66 -8.75 3.70
CA GLY A 117 -11.99 -7.50 3.01
C GLY A 117 -11.29 -6.25 3.55
N THR A 118 -10.53 -6.33 4.66
CA THR A 118 -9.70 -5.20 5.12
C THR A 118 -8.63 -4.89 4.07
N VAL A 119 -8.49 -3.62 3.67
CA VAL A 119 -7.47 -3.19 2.71
C VAL A 119 -6.30 -2.50 3.43
N MET A 120 -5.07 -2.87 3.07
CA MET A 120 -3.83 -2.30 3.61
C MET A 120 -2.82 -1.96 2.50
N MET A 121 -1.87 -1.09 2.83
CA MET A 121 -0.74 -0.71 1.97
C MET A 121 0.54 -1.45 2.37
N PHE A 122 1.28 -1.97 1.39
CA PHE A 122 2.53 -2.71 1.61
C PHE A 122 3.68 -2.17 0.76
N VAL A 123 4.87 -2.03 1.37
CA VAL A 123 6.10 -1.59 0.68
C VAL A 123 6.84 -2.81 0.12
N GLN A 124 6.28 -3.44 -0.92
CA GLN A 124 6.83 -4.63 -1.60
C GLN A 124 6.17 -4.80 -2.99
N ASP A 125 6.59 -5.80 -3.77
CA ASP A 125 6.15 -6.03 -5.15
C ASP A 125 4.90 -6.92 -5.30
N ALA A 126 4.62 -7.79 -4.33
CA ALA A 126 3.48 -8.72 -4.33
C ALA A 126 2.73 -8.76 -3.00
N ALA A 127 1.45 -9.13 -3.01
CA ALA A 127 0.66 -9.26 -1.78
C ALA A 127 1.24 -10.35 -0.86
N PRO A 128 1.28 -10.13 0.48
CA PRO A 128 1.71 -11.18 1.41
C PRO A 128 0.78 -12.41 1.34
N PRO A 129 1.22 -13.59 1.81
CA PRO A 129 0.34 -14.74 1.98
C PRO A 129 -0.90 -14.41 2.80
N GLY A 130 -2.07 -14.83 2.33
CA GLY A 130 -3.37 -14.50 2.94
C GLY A 130 -3.87 -13.09 2.60
N TRP A 131 -3.35 -12.46 1.55
CA TRP A 131 -3.82 -11.20 0.99
C TRP A 131 -3.87 -11.27 -0.54
N THR A 132 -4.85 -10.61 -1.13
CA THR A 132 -5.03 -10.47 -2.58
C THR A 132 -4.72 -9.04 -3.02
N GLY A 133 -3.79 -8.87 -3.96
CA GLY A 133 -3.41 -7.56 -4.50
C GLY A 133 -4.57 -6.86 -5.23
N LEU A 134 -4.67 -5.54 -5.06
CA LEU A 134 -5.66 -4.68 -5.70
C LEU A 134 -4.98 -3.71 -6.66
N SER A 135 -5.47 -3.63 -7.90
CA SER A 135 -4.96 -2.73 -8.94
C SER A 135 -5.94 -1.61 -9.31
N ASN A 136 -7.14 -1.60 -8.74
CA ASN A 136 -8.16 -0.60 -8.99
C ASN A 136 -7.94 0.71 -8.22
N LEU A 137 -6.91 0.76 -7.36
CA LEU A 137 -6.57 1.91 -6.52
C LEU A 137 -5.16 2.45 -6.81
N ASP A 138 -4.61 2.12 -7.98
CA ASP A 138 -3.30 2.59 -8.40
C ASP A 138 -3.32 4.10 -8.70
N ASN A 139 -2.26 4.81 -8.29
CA ASN A 139 -2.07 6.25 -8.50
C ASN A 139 -3.16 7.15 -7.87
N TYR A 140 -3.72 6.75 -6.73
CA TYR A 140 -4.60 7.60 -5.92
C TYR A 140 -3.88 8.17 -4.68
N MET A 141 -4.38 9.31 -4.20
CA MET A 141 -4.05 9.81 -2.85
C MET A 141 -4.99 9.20 -1.81
N VAL A 142 -4.48 8.99 -0.59
CA VAL A 142 -5.30 8.54 0.54
C VAL A 142 -6.16 9.69 1.04
N ARG A 143 -7.48 9.49 1.08
CA ARG A 143 -8.44 10.42 1.67
C ARG A 143 -9.09 9.77 2.88
N VAL A 144 -8.94 10.38 4.05
CA VAL A 144 -9.63 9.96 5.28
C VAL A 144 -11.06 10.51 5.28
N VAL A 145 -12.05 9.65 5.50
CA VAL A 145 -13.46 10.01 5.63
C VAL A 145 -13.96 9.66 7.03
N THR A 146 -14.73 10.53 7.68
CA THR A 146 -15.13 10.38 9.09
C THR A 146 -16.65 10.50 9.34
N ALA A 147 -17.51 10.28 8.33
CA ALA A 147 -18.96 10.50 8.50
C ALA A 147 -19.86 9.55 7.69
N SER A 148 -21.04 9.29 8.27
CA SER A 148 -22.21 8.63 7.67
C SER A 148 -22.54 9.21 6.28
N GLY A 149 -22.47 8.35 5.26
CA GLY A 149 -22.78 8.69 3.86
C GLY A 149 -21.60 8.59 2.89
N ALA A 150 -20.37 8.43 3.38
CA ALA A 150 -19.23 7.99 2.56
C ALA A 150 -18.86 6.57 3.00
N THR A 151 -18.88 5.62 2.06
CA THR A 151 -18.46 4.25 2.36
C THR A 151 -16.93 4.23 2.25
N GLY A 152 -16.24 3.62 3.21
CA GLY A 152 -14.81 3.38 3.06
C GLY A 152 -14.57 2.57 1.78
N GLY A 153 -13.70 3.05 0.90
CA GLY A 153 -13.37 2.38 -0.37
C GLY A 153 -13.83 3.09 -1.65
N ASP A 154 -14.59 4.18 -1.57
CA ASP A 154 -15.00 4.95 -2.75
C ASP A 154 -13.77 5.64 -3.42
N SER A 155 -13.61 5.48 -4.75
CA SER A 155 -12.56 6.12 -5.56
C SER A 155 -13.15 7.18 -6.52
N ALA A 156 -12.55 8.37 -6.58
CA ALA A 156 -12.96 9.45 -7.49
C ALA A 156 -11.80 10.40 -7.82
N GLY A 157 -11.93 11.18 -8.89
CA GLY A 157 -10.90 12.10 -9.40
C GLY A 157 -10.21 11.57 -10.66
N THR A 158 -9.66 12.47 -11.49
CA THR A 158 -9.00 12.14 -12.78
C THR A 158 -7.55 12.59 -12.86
N ASP A 159 -7.15 13.53 -12.02
CA ASP A 159 -5.85 14.18 -12.10
C ASP A 159 -4.81 13.39 -11.32
N SER A 160 -3.55 13.46 -11.76
CA SER A 160 -2.45 12.74 -11.13
C SER A 160 -2.10 13.35 -9.76
N PRO A 161 -1.93 12.56 -8.69
CA PRO A 161 -1.53 13.08 -7.39
C PRO A 161 -0.05 13.47 -7.32
N ILE A 162 0.76 13.10 -8.33
CA ILE A 162 2.21 13.37 -8.35
C ILE A 162 2.63 14.43 -9.38
N LEU A 163 1.72 14.91 -10.22
CA LEU A 163 2.02 15.95 -11.22
C LEU A 163 1.27 17.24 -10.86
N ASN A 164 1.92 18.38 -11.07
CA ASN A 164 1.27 19.70 -11.02
C ASN A 164 1.00 20.21 -12.45
N ASP A 165 0.20 19.48 -13.20
CA ASP A 165 -0.15 19.77 -14.60
C ASP A 165 -1.53 20.45 -14.75
N THR A 166 -2.38 20.39 -13.73
CA THR A 166 -3.65 21.13 -13.69
C THR A 166 -3.49 22.49 -13.01
N VAL A 167 -3.31 23.54 -13.82
CA VAL A 167 -3.38 24.94 -13.36
C VAL A 167 -4.73 25.54 -13.73
N PRO A 168 -5.51 26.10 -12.79
CA PRO A 168 -6.75 26.79 -13.11
C PRO A 168 -6.52 27.93 -14.13
N SER A 169 -7.45 28.07 -15.08
CA SER A 169 -7.46 29.21 -16.01
C SER A 169 -7.42 30.51 -15.22
N HIS A 170 -6.45 31.38 -15.54
CA HIS A 170 -6.32 32.69 -14.93
C HIS A 170 -6.02 33.75 -16.00
N THR A 171 -6.24 35.02 -15.66
CA THR A 171 -6.03 36.15 -16.58
C THR A 171 -4.84 36.99 -16.13
N HIS A 172 -4.00 37.39 -17.08
CA HIS A 172 -2.94 38.38 -16.83
C HIS A 172 -3.46 39.77 -17.23
N THR A 173 -3.28 40.75 -16.34
CA THR A 173 -3.57 42.16 -16.64
C THR A 173 -2.24 42.88 -16.87
N GLY A 174 -1.91 43.17 -18.13
CA GLY A 174 -0.78 44.02 -18.48
C GLY A 174 -1.20 45.49 -18.47
N GLY A 175 -0.52 46.33 -17.70
CA GLY A 175 -0.68 47.78 -17.73
C GLY A 175 0.56 48.44 -18.32
N THR A 176 0.38 49.32 -19.31
CA THR A 176 1.45 50.20 -19.79
C THR A 176 1.38 51.52 -19.02
N ALA A 177 2.54 52.05 -18.61
CA ALA A 177 2.60 53.41 -18.06
C ALA A 177 2.26 54.41 -19.17
N THR A 178 1.15 55.11 -19.03
CA THR A 178 0.60 56.11 -19.98
C THR A 178 1.43 57.40 -20.10
N GLY A 179 2.74 57.36 -19.84
CA GLY A 179 3.55 58.57 -19.69
C GLY A 179 5.01 58.47 -20.14
N GLY A 180 5.38 57.45 -20.92
CA GLY A 180 6.70 57.44 -21.57
C GLY A 180 6.71 58.44 -22.71
N GLY A 181 7.07 59.70 -22.43
CA GLY A 181 7.25 60.71 -23.47
C GLY A 181 8.23 60.22 -24.52
N HIS A 182 7.77 60.11 -25.76
CA HIS A 182 8.63 59.82 -26.91
C HIS A 182 8.90 61.13 -27.67
N GLY A 183 10.14 61.33 -28.12
CA GLY A 183 10.57 62.53 -28.82
C GLY A 183 10.76 62.26 -30.31
N HIS A 184 10.33 63.19 -31.15
CA HIS A 184 10.68 63.20 -32.57
C HIS A 184 11.73 64.29 -32.82
N ASN A 185 12.82 63.93 -33.51
CA ASN A 185 13.82 64.89 -33.98
C ASN A 185 13.51 65.25 -35.43
N TYR A 186 13.03 66.48 -35.67
CA TYR A 186 12.84 66.99 -37.02
C TYR A 186 14.02 67.89 -37.41
N LYS A 187 14.74 67.54 -38.49
CA LYS A 187 15.73 68.42 -39.11
C LYS A 187 15.09 69.06 -40.35
N LEU A 188 14.87 70.37 -40.31
CA LEU A 188 14.47 71.13 -41.51
C LEU A 188 15.74 71.40 -42.33
N TYR A 189 15.80 70.86 -43.55
CA TYR A 189 16.75 71.31 -44.56
C TYR A 189 16.10 72.48 -45.30
N ASP A 190 16.69 73.67 -45.23
CA ASP A 190 16.30 74.80 -46.07
C ASP A 190 16.59 74.44 -47.53
N GLY A 191 15.52 74.11 -48.26
CA GLY A 191 15.56 73.85 -49.68
C GLY A 191 15.78 75.15 -50.42
N GLN A 192 17.04 75.38 -50.77
CA GLN A 192 17.53 76.47 -51.60
C GLN A 192 16.65 76.75 -52.83
N ALA A 193 16.52 78.05 -53.11
CA ALA A 193 15.88 78.66 -54.25
C ALA A 193 16.49 78.26 -55.61
N ASP A 194 15.65 78.22 -56.64
CA ASP A 194 16.03 78.24 -58.05
C ASP A 194 14.90 79.00 -58.77
N SER A 195 15.04 80.09 -59.54
CA SER A 195 16.15 80.84 -60.11
C SER A 195 15.58 82.26 -60.40
N GLY A 196 16.21 83.35 -59.94
CA GLY A 196 17.13 84.09 -60.79
C GLY A 196 16.95 85.60 -60.63
N ALA A 197 17.46 86.16 -59.53
CA ALA A 197 17.96 87.54 -59.44
C ALA A 197 18.76 87.69 -58.14
N GLU A 198 20.08 87.78 -58.27
CA GLU A 198 20.99 88.09 -57.16
C GLU A 198 20.63 89.45 -56.55
N VAL A 199 20.10 89.42 -55.32
CA VAL A 199 20.26 90.52 -54.39
C VAL A 199 20.99 89.94 -53.18
N PRO A 200 22.14 90.51 -52.76
CA PRO A 200 22.80 90.08 -51.56
C PRO A 200 21.93 90.49 -50.37
N SER A 201 21.05 89.61 -49.90
CA SER A 201 20.44 89.81 -48.59
C SER A 201 21.45 89.38 -47.54
N THR A 202 22.31 90.32 -47.17
CA THR A 202 22.70 90.40 -45.77
C THR A 202 21.39 90.40 -44.98
N ALA A 203 21.15 89.38 -44.15
CA ALA A 203 20.03 89.37 -43.23
C ALA A 203 20.21 90.56 -42.27
N TYR A 204 19.71 91.72 -42.69
CA TYR A 204 19.61 92.89 -41.85
C TYR A 204 18.39 92.63 -40.97
N PHE A 205 18.65 92.10 -39.78
CA PHE A 205 17.69 92.05 -38.70
C PHE A 205 17.38 93.49 -38.29
N ALA A 206 16.39 94.09 -38.96
CA ALA A 206 15.84 95.37 -38.54
C ALA A 206 15.02 95.13 -37.27
N TYR A 207 15.67 95.24 -36.11
CA TYR A 207 14.99 95.44 -34.85
C TYR A 207 14.27 96.79 -34.90
N LYS A 208 12.95 96.76 -34.97
CA LYS A 208 12.13 97.85 -34.47
C LYS A 208 11.49 97.39 -33.16
N ASP A 209 11.48 98.33 -32.22
CA ASP A 209 10.70 98.39 -30.98
C ASP A 209 10.98 97.32 -29.90
N SER A 210 11.04 97.79 -28.65
CA SER A 210 11.47 97.10 -27.44
C SER A 210 10.44 96.15 -26.79
N GLU A 211 9.98 95.12 -27.50
CA GLU A 211 9.17 94.04 -26.92
C GLU A 211 9.67 92.68 -27.45
N PRO A 212 9.98 91.67 -26.60
CA PRO A 212 10.48 90.37 -27.04
C PRO A 212 9.31 89.49 -27.47
N ASN A 213 8.52 89.94 -28.44
CA ASN A 213 7.46 89.14 -29.02
C ASN A 213 7.87 88.78 -30.45
N ILE A 214 8.27 87.51 -30.62
CA ILE A 214 8.32 86.87 -31.93
C ILE A 214 6.87 86.85 -32.45
N ASN A 215 6.45 87.92 -33.13
CA ASN A 215 5.21 87.95 -33.85
C ASN A 215 5.40 87.12 -35.13
N MET A 216 5.13 85.82 -35.02
CA MET A 216 4.78 85.01 -36.18
C MET A 216 3.46 85.57 -36.70
N HIS A 217 3.53 86.55 -37.60
CA HIS A 217 2.39 87.04 -38.34
C HIS A 217 1.83 85.88 -39.18
N GLY A 218 0.85 85.18 -38.61
CA GLY A 218 -0.05 84.32 -39.37
C GLY A 218 -0.74 85.19 -40.41
N SER A 219 -0.41 84.98 -41.68
CA SER A 219 -1.25 85.49 -42.76
C SER A 219 -2.59 84.75 -42.66
N SER A 220 -3.63 85.47 -42.27
CA SER A 220 -5.01 85.01 -42.34
C SER A 220 -5.42 84.87 -43.81
N ASN A 221 -5.04 83.76 -44.43
CA ASN A 221 -5.81 83.22 -45.54
C ASN A 221 -6.85 82.29 -44.90
N ALA A 222 -8.13 82.60 -45.08
CA ALA A 222 -9.27 81.98 -44.38
C ALA A 222 -9.57 80.53 -44.79
N ASN A 223 -8.57 79.80 -45.30
CA ASN A 223 -8.56 78.35 -45.50
C ASN A 223 -7.21 77.76 -45.01
N ASN A 224 -6.63 78.37 -43.97
CA ASN A 224 -5.51 77.84 -43.21
C ASN A 224 -5.97 76.62 -42.40
N ALA A 225 -6.12 75.49 -43.09
CA ALA A 225 -5.95 74.17 -42.51
C ALA A 225 -4.44 73.91 -42.35
N ASN A 226 -3.77 74.66 -41.47
CA ASN A 226 -2.44 74.34 -40.96
C ASN A 226 -2.51 74.15 -39.45
N MET A 227 -3.56 73.46 -38.99
CA MET A 227 -3.24 72.37 -38.09
C MET A 227 -2.60 71.33 -39.00
N ILE A 228 -1.26 71.17 -38.94
CA ILE A 228 -0.69 69.87 -39.27
C ILE A 228 -1.51 68.91 -38.41
N PRO A 229 -2.38 68.07 -39.00
CA PRO A 229 -3.18 67.19 -38.20
C PRO A 229 -2.16 66.37 -37.45
N SER A 230 -2.15 66.46 -36.13
CA SER A 230 -1.44 65.50 -35.29
C SER A 230 -2.04 64.16 -35.69
N GLY A 231 -1.34 63.49 -36.61
CA GLY A 231 -1.76 62.25 -37.20
C GLY A 231 -2.09 61.31 -36.08
N ALA A 232 -3.29 60.73 -36.18
CA ALA A 232 -3.89 59.76 -35.31
C ALA A 232 -2.89 59.04 -34.40
N ASP A 233 -3.19 59.00 -33.10
CA ASP A 233 -2.52 58.15 -32.13
C ASP A 233 -2.23 56.79 -32.79
N SER A 234 -0.96 56.55 -33.12
CA SER A 234 -0.61 55.36 -33.89
C SER A 234 -0.75 54.18 -32.95
N ASN A 235 -1.80 53.39 -33.18
CA ASN A 235 -2.07 52.18 -32.44
C ASN A 235 -0.90 51.22 -32.63
N HIS A 236 -0.16 50.94 -31.56
CA HIS A 236 0.84 49.88 -31.56
C HIS A 236 0.35 48.73 -30.67
N THR A 237 0.76 47.51 -31.02
CA THR A 237 0.38 46.31 -30.30
C THR A 237 1.52 45.82 -29.43
N HIS A 238 1.18 45.26 -28.27
CA HIS A 238 2.10 44.47 -27.47
C HIS A 238 1.78 42.99 -27.66
N THR A 239 2.80 42.19 -27.89
CA THR A 239 2.72 40.74 -27.75
C THR A 239 3.23 40.40 -26.35
N LEU A 240 2.30 40.01 -25.47
CA LEU A 240 2.66 39.40 -24.19
C LEU A 240 2.85 37.91 -24.45
N ALA A 241 4.10 37.47 -24.55
CA ALA A 241 4.44 36.06 -24.52
C ALA A 241 4.57 35.66 -23.05
N VAL A 242 3.71 34.75 -22.60
CA VAL A 242 3.99 33.96 -21.40
C VAL A 242 4.61 32.67 -21.89
N ASP A 243 5.74 32.29 -21.28
CA ASP A 243 6.34 30.99 -21.57
C ASP A 243 5.28 29.92 -21.28
N ALA A 244 5.20 28.92 -22.15
CA ALA A 244 4.42 27.73 -21.83
C ALA A 244 4.94 27.22 -20.48
N ASN A 245 4.02 26.74 -19.63
CA ASN A 245 4.42 26.06 -18.40
C ASN A 245 5.43 24.97 -18.82
N ASP A 246 6.70 25.12 -18.43
CA ASP A 246 7.77 24.28 -18.95
C ASP A 246 7.46 22.83 -18.57
N PRO A 247 7.05 21.97 -19.53
CA PRO A 247 6.67 20.60 -19.21
C PRO A 247 7.87 19.80 -18.69
N ALA A 248 9.09 20.32 -18.84
CA ALA A 248 10.33 19.65 -18.42
C ALA A 248 10.66 19.82 -16.93
N ALA A 249 9.89 20.60 -16.16
CA ALA A 249 10.07 20.76 -14.72
C ALA A 249 8.77 20.52 -13.96
N ASN A 250 7.99 19.51 -14.37
CA ASN A 250 6.86 19.05 -13.58
C ASN A 250 7.31 18.81 -12.14
N TRP A 251 6.56 19.37 -11.19
CA TRP A 251 6.81 19.13 -9.78
C TRP A 251 6.61 17.65 -9.49
N GLU A 252 7.71 16.94 -9.24
CA GLU A 252 7.71 15.52 -8.87
C GLU A 252 8.05 15.39 -7.37
N PRO A 253 7.06 15.27 -6.48
CA PRO A 253 7.34 15.04 -5.07
C PRO A 253 8.00 13.66 -4.88
N LYS A 254 8.95 13.58 -3.94
CA LYS A 254 9.48 12.28 -3.50
C LYS A 254 8.33 11.44 -2.94
N HIS A 255 8.22 10.21 -3.43
CA HIS A 255 7.17 9.27 -3.03
C HIS A 255 7.77 7.88 -2.75
N VAL A 256 6.98 7.04 -2.07
CA VAL A 256 7.27 5.63 -1.84
C VAL A 256 6.20 4.82 -2.55
N ASN A 257 6.60 3.93 -3.44
CA ASN A 257 5.67 3.01 -4.08
C ASN A 257 5.22 1.95 -3.08
N VAL A 258 3.90 1.79 -2.98
CA VAL A 258 3.24 0.77 -2.18
C VAL A 258 2.23 0.06 -3.05
N ILE A 259 2.01 -1.23 -2.80
CA ILE A 259 0.87 -1.96 -3.34
C ILE A 259 -0.29 -1.89 -2.34
N THR A 260 -1.52 -1.96 -2.85
CA THR A 260 -2.70 -2.18 -2.01
C THR A 260 -3.11 -3.64 -2.09
N ALA A 261 -3.54 -4.22 -0.98
CA ALA A 261 -4.06 -5.58 -0.96
C ALA A 261 -5.22 -5.71 0.03
N SER A 262 -6.18 -6.57 -0.29
CA SER A 262 -7.29 -6.96 0.58
C SER A 262 -6.96 -8.24 1.33
N LYS A 263 -7.32 -8.30 2.61
CA LYS A 263 -7.27 -9.53 3.40
C LYS A 263 -8.23 -10.55 2.80
N ASP A 264 -7.73 -11.75 2.54
CA ASP A 264 -8.53 -12.88 2.05
C ASP A 264 -9.65 -13.25 3.04
#